data_AF-A0A6H9T9Z9-F1
#
_entry.id   AF-A0A6H9T9Z9-F1
#
_cell.length_a   1.000
_cell.length_b   1.000
_cell.length_c   1.000
_cell.angle_alpha   90.00
_cell.angle_beta   90.00
_cell.angle_gamma   90.00
#
_symmetry.space_group_name_H-M   'P 1'
#
loop_
_entity.id
_entity.type
_entity.pdbx_description
1 polymer ?
#
loop_
_entity_poly.entity_id
_entity_poly.type
_entity_poly.pdbx_seq_one_letter_code
_entity_poly.pdbx_strand_id
1 'polypeptide(L)'
;MSKKPPKKPEDDENFNPTVPDNATSADGDLELKATFAHVPDQLELTTAAREMFTGLPDSLIRTIIQESEEVAHSTRKILQEHMRIGGNFAHIHASVIGHFVSTQGDNQKVRNRAAELVYSFLTKVFQKSKSSVSLYIRVYNKFSSNIGAVEMLTYSDMSLLVHNHIGDDIIEKVIEAKRDDPTLTKSEVKQLIATLEDQIAGKDNSIEEATSQLHATIGRLDDAQKEIDRLSAELSNVRQEQSREKVRAQETQVSLASTGKQVATLQQTLANKEREVEQLTADIVRLKANPVKTEVPVPTLPESYTSLQEAVKDKLAEHEAIDLQLQQAKAELSDLEARANEQRAAIEASEVLEKKIRGLIDTFSSFVQDYHSAQLLATADGNPARFKPLFQAFSDLIGKFHGEVTAAVRA
;
A
#
# COMPACT_ATOMS: atom_id res chain seq x y z
N MET A 1 34.39 -18.14 92.95
CA MET A 1 33.77 -19.32 92.30
C MET A 1 32.75 -18.82 91.30
N SER A 2 33.02 -18.95 89.99
CA SER A 2 32.04 -19.17 88.91
C SER A 2 32.75 -19.06 87.57
N LYS A 3 33.25 -20.20 87.09
CA LYS A 3 33.75 -20.38 85.72
C LYS A 3 32.53 -20.47 84.80
N LYS A 4 32.43 -19.56 83.81
CA LYS A 4 31.53 -19.75 82.66
C LYS A 4 32.12 -20.82 81.74
N PRO A 5 31.32 -21.79 81.26
CA PRO A 5 31.80 -22.85 80.37
C PRO A 5 31.95 -22.36 78.92
N PRO A 6 32.81 -23.00 78.11
CA PRO A 6 33.07 -22.61 76.73
C PRO A 6 31.93 -23.04 75.79
N LYS A 7 31.66 -22.19 74.80
CA LYS A 7 30.72 -22.40 73.69
C LYS A 7 31.21 -23.57 72.83
N LYS A 8 30.36 -24.59 72.62
CA LYS A 8 30.60 -25.65 71.62
C LYS A 8 30.48 -25.05 70.21
N PRO A 9 31.28 -25.50 69.23
CA PRO A 9 31.03 -25.19 67.82
C PRO A 9 29.79 -25.96 67.34
N GLU A 10 28.93 -25.29 66.58
CA GLU A 10 27.80 -25.90 65.88
C GLU A 10 28.37 -26.68 64.68
N ASP A 11 28.05 -27.98 64.63
CA ASP A 11 28.35 -28.84 63.49
C ASP A 11 27.49 -28.43 62.29
N ASP A 12 28.15 -28.15 61.17
CA ASP A 12 27.58 -27.94 59.84
C ASP A 12 26.99 -29.28 59.32
N GLU A 13 25.83 -29.69 59.81
CA GLU A 13 25.06 -30.85 59.32
C GLU A 13 24.33 -30.55 58.00
N ASN A 14 24.99 -29.96 56.99
CA ASN A 14 24.33 -29.76 55.69
C ASN A 14 25.20 -29.93 54.44
N PHE A 15 26.43 -30.46 54.56
CA PHE A 15 27.24 -30.81 53.39
C PHE A 15 27.31 -32.33 53.21
N ASN A 16 26.44 -32.87 52.34
CA ASN A 16 26.50 -34.27 51.90
C ASN A 16 27.10 -34.35 50.49
N PRO A 17 28.38 -34.74 50.34
CA PRO A 17 29.09 -34.77 49.05
C PRO A 17 28.68 -35.93 48.13
N THR A 18 27.64 -36.70 48.46
CA THR A 18 27.17 -37.84 47.66
C THR A 18 25.79 -37.65 47.03
N VAL A 19 25.17 -36.47 47.19
CA VAL A 19 23.91 -36.12 46.52
C VAL A 19 24.22 -35.24 45.31
N PRO A 20 23.87 -35.63 44.07
CA PRO A 20 23.97 -34.74 42.92
C PRO A 20 22.98 -33.58 43.08
N ASP A 21 23.47 -32.34 43.01
CA ASP A 21 22.65 -31.13 42.96
C ASP A 21 21.74 -31.14 41.72
N ASN A 22 20.56 -31.71 41.85
CA ASN A 22 19.50 -31.64 40.84
C ASN A 22 18.25 -31.06 41.48
N ALA A 23 18.22 -29.74 41.63
CA ALA A 23 17.00 -28.97 41.76
C ALA A 23 16.67 -28.37 40.40
N THR A 24 15.81 -29.05 39.64
CA THR A 24 15.12 -28.48 38.49
C THR A 24 14.14 -27.41 38.97
N SER A 25 14.51 -26.15 38.86
CA SER A 25 13.55 -25.04 38.76
C SER A 25 13.04 -24.96 37.31
N ALA A 26 11.74 -25.17 37.16
CA ALA A 26 10.99 -25.03 35.92
C ALA A 26 10.79 -23.53 35.59
N ASP A 27 11.89 -22.84 35.33
CA ASP A 27 11.98 -21.61 34.52
C ASP A 27 13.49 -21.42 34.30
N GLY A 28 14.05 -22.31 33.49
CA GLY A 28 15.48 -22.32 33.21
C GLY A 28 15.79 -21.19 32.26
N ASP A 29 16.10 -20.01 32.82
CA ASP A 29 16.89 -19.01 32.13
C ASP A 29 18.03 -19.76 31.42
N LEU A 30 18.12 -19.63 30.10
CA LEU A 30 19.07 -20.34 29.25
C LEU A 30 20.48 -19.77 29.46
N GLU A 31 20.89 -19.68 30.72
CA GLU A 31 22.04 -18.93 31.17
C GLU A 31 23.24 -19.86 31.26
N LEU A 32 23.90 -19.99 30.12
CA LEU A 32 25.35 -20.21 30.16
C LEU A 32 25.95 -18.85 30.53
N LYS A 33 26.48 -18.74 31.75
CA LYS A 33 27.13 -17.52 32.25
C LYS A 33 28.09 -17.01 31.18
N ALA A 34 27.81 -15.83 30.64
CA ALA A 34 28.68 -15.18 29.66
C ALA A 34 30.08 -15.06 30.26
N THR A 35 31.08 -15.68 29.62
CA THR A 35 32.45 -15.67 30.14
C THR A 35 33.04 -14.26 30.06
N PHE A 36 32.68 -13.47 29.03
CA PHE A 36 33.08 -12.08 28.83
C PHE A 36 32.02 -11.33 28.00
N ALA A 37 31.72 -10.07 28.37
CA ALA A 37 30.67 -9.25 27.74
C ALA A 37 31.15 -8.48 26.49
N HIS A 38 32.45 -8.15 26.45
CA HIS A 38 33.13 -7.47 25.33
C HIS A 38 34.54 -8.06 25.18
N VAL A 39 35.03 -8.13 23.96
CA VAL A 39 36.42 -8.54 23.67
C VAL A 39 37.16 -7.37 23.03
N PRO A 40 38.00 -6.65 23.80
CA PRO A 40 38.58 -5.40 23.33
C PRO A 40 39.58 -5.61 22.21
N ASP A 41 39.69 -4.59 21.35
CA ASP A 41 40.71 -4.53 20.31
C ASP A 41 42.03 -3.94 20.83
N GLN A 42 43.09 -4.02 20.02
CA GLN A 42 44.42 -3.55 20.41
C GLN A 42 44.46 -2.02 20.67
N LEU A 43 43.63 -1.25 19.96
CA LEU A 43 43.59 0.21 20.07
C LEU A 43 42.90 0.62 21.39
N GLU A 44 41.79 -0.04 21.72
CA GLU A 44 41.05 0.11 22.97
C GLU A 44 41.95 -0.24 24.16
N LEU A 45 42.63 -1.40 24.11
CA LEU A 45 43.57 -1.82 25.16
C LEU A 45 44.70 -0.80 25.35
N THR A 46 45.28 -0.31 24.26
CA THR A 46 46.37 0.67 24.31
C THR A 46 45.91 2.01 24.89
N THR A 47 44.74 2.48 24.46
CA THR A 47 44.18 3.76 24.90
C THR A 47 43.80 3.70 26.38
N ALA A 48 43.05 2.67 26.77
CA ALA A 48 42.62 2.46 28.16
C ALA A 48 43.81 2.27 29.11
N ALA A 49 44.82 1.47 28.72
CA ALA A 49 46.00 1.27 29.55
C ALA A 49 46.79 2.56 29.77
N ARG A 50 46.94 3.39 28.73
CA ARG A 50 47.66 4.67 28.84
C ARG A 50 46.90 5.72 29.64
N GLU A 51 45.57 5.70 29.60
CA GLU A 51 44.71 6.61 30.37
C GLU A 51 44.62 6.21 31.85
N MET A 52 44.46 4.92 32.13
CA MET A 52 44.27 4.43 33.50
C MET A 52 45.58 4.34 34.29
N PHE A 53 46.72 4.08 33.62
CA PHE A 53 48.01 3.87 34.26
C PHE A 53 49.00 5.03 34.04
N THR A 54 48.51 6.28 34.00
CA THR A 54 49.26 7.53 33.70
C THR A 54 50.47 7.86 34.60
N GLY A 55 50.81 7.04 35.58
CA GLY A 55 51.99 7.20 36.44
C GLY A 55 52.96 6.01 36.43
N LEU A 56 52.70 4.97 35.63
CA LEU A 56 53.57 3.80 35.53
C LEU A 56 54.64 3.97 34.43
N PRO A 57 55.79 3.28 34.53
CA PRO A 57 56.77 3.28 33.44
C PRO A 57 56.19 2.72 32.14
N ASP A 58 56.53 3.35 31.01
CA ASP A 58 56.10 2.91 29.67
C ASP A 58 56.38 1.43 29.38
N SER A 59 57.47 0.88 29.92
CA SER A 59 57.78 -0.55 29.78
C SER A 59 56.74 -1.44 30.46
N LEU A 60 56.26 -1.04 31.64
CA LEU A 60 55.24 -1.78 32.39
C LEU A 60 53.87 -1.63 31.72
N ILE A 61 53.53 -0.43 31.23
CA ILE A 61 52.30 -0.20 30.45
C ILE A 61 52.28 -1.08 29.20
N ARG A 62 53.40 -1.22 28.47
CA ARG A 62 53.51 -2.13 27.33
C ARG A 62 53.32 -3.60 27.72
N THR A 63 53.89 -4.05 28.84
CA THR A 63 53.66 -5.40 29.35
C THR A 63 52.19 -5.63 29.71
N ILE A 64 51.53 -4.68 30.38
CA ILE A 64 50.10 -4.75 30.69
C ILE A 64 49.27 -4.87 29.41
N ILE A 65 49.58 -4.06 28.38
CA ILE A 65 48.89 -4.14 27.08
C ILE A 65 49.08 -5.54 26.47
N GLN A 66 50.31 -6.05 26.43
CA GLN A 66 50.60 -7.37 25.87
C GLN A 66 49.87 -8.50 26.60
N GLU A 67 49.89 -8.50 27.93
CA GLU A 67 49.14 -9.50 28.72
C GLU A 67 47.62 -9.36 28.51
N SER A 68 47.12 -8.13 28.34
CA SER A 68 45.70 -7.88 28.07
C SER A 68 45.30 -8.36 26.66
N GLU A 69 46.19 -8.24 25.68
CA GLU A 69 46.00 -8.78 24.32
C GLU A 69 45.89 -10.32 24.35
N GLU A 70 46.72 -11.00 25.14
CA GLU A 70 46.65 -12.45 25.33
C GLU A 70 45.31 -12.88 25.97
N VAL A 71 44.80 -12.12 26.94
CA VAL A 71 43.47 -12.35 27.54
C VAL A 71 42.37 -12.17 26.50
N ALA A 72 42.42 -11.11 25.69
CA ALA A 72 41.45 -10.88 24.61
C ALA A 72 41.51 -11.99 23.56
N HIS A 73 42.71 -12.44 23.16
CA HIS A 73 42.87 -13.55 22.22
C HIS A 73 42.31 -14.86 22.79
N SER A 74 42.62 -15.19 24.06
CA SER A 74 42.08 -16.37 24.74
C SER A 74 40.55 -16.35 24.76
N THR A 75 39.97 -15.18 24.97
CA THR A 75 38.52 -14.98 24.96
C THR A 75 37.90 -15.26 23.58
N ARG A 76 38.47 -14.73 22.49
CA ARG A 76 38.03 -15.04 21.11
C ARG A 76 38.11 -16.54 20.83
N LYS A 77 39.18 -17.19 21.29
CA LYS A 77 39.37 -18.63 21.14
C LYS A 77 38.26 -19.41 21.86
N ILE A 78 37.89 -19.03 23.08
CA ILE A 78 36.78 -19.66 23.82
C ILE A 78 35.47 -19.59 23.01
N LEU A 79 35.18 -18.45 22.38
CA LEU A 79 33.98 -18.30 21.55
C LEU A 79 34.02 -19.20 20.31
N GLN A 80 35.15 -19.27 19.61
CA GLN A 80 35.35 -20.19 18.49
C GLN A 80 35.19 -21.65 18.92
N GLU A 81 35.65 -21.99 20.13
CA GLU A 81 35.45 -23.31 20.72
C GLU A 81 33.97 -23.62 20.96
N HIS A 82 33.14 -22.65 21.33
CA HIS A 82 31.69 -22.84 21.44
C HIS A 82 31.07 -23.18 20.09
N MET A 83 31.50 -22.50 19.02
CA MET A 83 31.07 -22.81 17.65
C MET A 83 31.53 -24.20 17.21
N ARG A 84 32.77 -24.58 17.55
CA ARG A 84 33.31 -25.92 17.26
C ARG A 84 32.54 -27.03 17.97
N ILE A 85 32.19 -26.83 19.24
CA ILE A 85 31.36 -27.76 20.01
C ILE A 85 29.98 -27.90 19.36
N GLY A 86 29.34 -26.77 19.02
CA GLY A 86 28.05 -26.76 18.33
C GLY A 86 28.08 -27.48 16.99
N GLY A 87 29.14 -27.27 16.20
CA GLY A 87 29.37 -27.97 14.94
C GLY A 87 29.49 -29.48 15.12
N ASN A 88 30.28 -29.93 16.09
CA ASN A 88 30.39 -31.36 16.40
C ASN A 88 29.05 -31.97 16.83
N PHE A 89 28.26 -31.28 17.67
CA PHE A 89 26.93 -31.74 18.04
C PHE A 89 25.98 -31.79 16.82
N ALA A 90 26.02 -30.78 15.95
CA ALA A 90 25.21 -30.74 14.74
C ALA A 90 25.59 -31.86 13.76
N HIS A 91 26.89 -32.16 13.61
CA HIS A 91 27.38 -33.27 12.81
C HIS A 91 26.91 -34.63 13.36
N ILE A 92 27.07 -34.88 14.67
CA ILE A 92 26.55 -36.11 15.31
C ILE A 92 25.05 -36.23 15.06
N HIS A 93 24.31 -35.14 15.24
CA HIS A 93 22.87 -35.09 15.01
C HIS A 93 22.50 -35.43 13.56
N ALA A 94 23.14 -34.80 12.58
CA ALA A 94 22.92 -35.04 11.16
C ALA A 94 23.31 -36.47 10.73
N SER A 95 24.44 -37.00 11.22
CA SER A 95 24.90 -38.35 10.89
C SER A 95 23.94 -39.43 11.38
N VAL A 96 23.46 -39.33 12.62
CA VAL A 96 22.51 -40.31 13.19
C VAL A 96 21.16 -40.22 12.48
N ILE A 97 20.65 -39.02 12.23
CA ILE A 97 19.40 -38.85 11.48
C ILE A 97 19.54 -39.40 10.06
N GLY A 98 20.63 -39.07 9.36
CA GLY A 98 20.89 -39.56 8.00
C GLY A 98 20.93 -41.09 7.93
N HIS A 99 21.57 -41.76 8.90
CA HIS A 99 21.57 -43.21 8.99
C HIS A 99 20.17 -43.80 9.21
N PHE A 100 19.37 -43.22 10.11
CA PHE A 100 18.00 -43.68 10.37
C PHE A 100 17.08 -43.47 9.17
N VAL A 101 17.17 -42.32 8.51
CA VAL A 101 16.42 -42.02 7.28
C VAL A 101 16.81 -42.99 6.15
N SER A 102 18.11 -43.27 5.98
CA SER A 102 18.60 -44.21 4.96
C SER A 102 18.19 -45.66 5.21
N THR A 103 18.01 -46.09 6.46
CA THR A 103 17.74 -47.49 6.81
C THR A 103 16.25 -47.79 7.06
N GLN A 104 15.47 -46.80 7.51
CA GLN A 104 14.07 -46.96 7.91
C GLN A 104 13.10 -46.06 7.11
N GLY A 105 13.62 -45.31 6.14
CA GLY A 105 12.85 -44.38 5.29
C GLY A 105 12.69 -42.99 5.90
N ASP A 106 12.52 -41.97 5.05
CA ASP A 106 12.27 -40.60 5.50
C ASP A 106 10.83 -40.44 5.98
N ASN A 107 10.66 -40.40 7.29
CA ASN A 107 9.41 -40.00 7.90
C ASN A 107 9.67 -39.23 9.20
N GLN A 108 8.69 -38.41 9.60
CA GLN A 108 8.83 -37.55 10.78
C GLN A 108 9.05 -38.36 12.07
N LYS A 109 8.44 -39.53 12.19
CA LYS A 109 8.57 -40.39 13.38
C LYS A 109 10.00 -40.93 13.53
N VAL A 110 10.63 -41.34 12.43
CA VAL A 110 12.01 -41.83 12.36
C VAL A 110 12.99 -40.69 12.66
N ARG A 111 12.78 -39.50 12.07
CA ARG A 111 13.60 -38.31 12.36
C ARG A 111 13.51 -37.89 13.84
N ASN A 112 12.31 -37.86 14.41
CA ASN A 112 12.11 -37.53 15.83
C ASN A 112 12.77 -38.56 16.76
N ARG A 113 12.63 -39.85 16.46
CA ARG A 113 13.26 -40.94 17.22
C ARG A 113 14.79 -40.85 17.18
N ALA A 114 15.36 -40.59 16.01
CA ALA A 114 16.80 -40.41 15.85
C ALA A 114 17.31 -39.19 16.63
N ALA A 115 16.60 -38.05 16.53
CA ALA A 115 16.92 -36.85 17.30
C ALA A 115 16.87 -37.10 18.82
N GLU A 116 15.84 -37.81 19.30
CA GLU A 116 15.71 -38.14 20.72
C GLU A 116 16.87 -38.99 21.25
N LEU A 117 17.34 -39.96 20.46
CA LEU A 117 18.53 -40.76 20.80
C LEU A 117 19.79 -39.89 20.86
N VAL A 118 19.99 -38.99 19.89
CA VAL A 118 21.12 -38.05 19.88
C VAL A 118 21.10 -37.17 21.12
N TYR A 119 19.96 -36.53 21.41
CA TYR A 119 19.84 -35.67 22.58
C TYR A 119 20.08 -36.45 23.88
N SER A 120 19.56 -37.66 23.99
CA SER A 120 19.77 -38.52 25.17
C SER A 120 21.24 -38.88 25.35
N PHE A 121 21.93 -39.23 24.26
CA PHE A 121 23.36 -39.52 24.26
C PHE A 121 24.19 -38.30 24.69
N LEU A 122 23.99 -37.15 24.04
CA LEU A 122 24.74 -35.92 24.31
C LEU A 122 24.49 -35.42 25.74
N THR A 123 23.24 -35.45 26.21
CA THR A 123 22.88 -35.07 27.59
C THR A 123 23.57 -35.97 28.61
N LYS A 124 23.59 -37.29 28.38
CA LYS A 124 24.21 -38.26 29.28
C LYS A 124 25.74 -38.16 29.33
N VAL A 125 26.39 -38.02 28.17
CA VAL A 125 27.86 -38.02 28.07
C VAL A 125 28.46 -36.70 28.52
N PHE A 126 27.87 -35.58 28.11
CA PHE A 126 28.42 -34.25 28.39
C PHE A 126 27.82 -33.61 29.66
N GLN A 127 26.89 -34.28 30.35
CA GLN A 127 26.21 -33.79 31.55
C GLN A 127 25.62 -32.38 31.35
N LYS A 128 25.09 -32.12 30.15
CA LYS A 128 24.41 -30.87 29.78
C LYS A 128 22.92 -31.14 29.62
N SER A 129 22.10 -30.14 29.92
CA SER A 129 20.66 -30.25 29.67
C SER A 129 20.38 -30.36 28.17
N LYS A 130 19.27 -31.02 27.81
CA LYS A 130 18.78 -31.10 26.42
C LYS A 130 18.67 -29.72 25.77
N SER A 131 18.20 -28.73 26.53
CA SER A 131 18.08 -27.33 26.07
C SER A 131 19.43 -26.71 25.74
N SER A 132 20.45 -26.93 26.57
CA SER A 132 21.81 -26.45 26.31
C SER A 132 22.41 -27.09 25.05
N VAL A 133 22.28 -28.42 24.89
CA VAL A 133 22.73 -29.13 23.69
C VAL A 133 22.01 -28.61 22.44
N SER A 134 20.69 -28.41 22.53
CA SER A 134 19.90 -27.86 21.43
C SER A 134 20.34 -26.45 21.08
N LEU A 135 20.65 -25.61 22.08
CA LEU A 135 21.14 -24.26 21.86
C LEU A 135 22.47 -24.25 21.10
N TYR A 136 23.46 -25.06 21.51
CA TYR A 136 24.73 -25.19 20.78
C TYR A 136 24.53 -25.59 19.31
N ILE A 137 23.66 -26.57 19.05
CA ILE A 137 23.35 -27.01 17.69
C ILE A 137 22.72 -25.87 16.88
N ARG A 138 21.76 -25.14 17.46
CA ARG A 138 21.06 -24.06 16.76
C ARG A 138 21.94 -22.84 16.53
N VAL A 139 22.74 -22.43 17.52
CA VAL A 139 23.74 -21.35 17.38
C VAL A 139 24.67 -21.67 16.22
N TYR A 140 25.22 -22.89 16.18
CA TYR A 140 26.05 -23.33 15.07
C TYR A 140 25.30 -23.26 13.73
N ASN A 141 24.14 -23.89 13.63
CA ASN A 141 23.39 -23.92 12.37
C ASN A 141 23.00 -22.53 11.85
N LYS A 142 22.76 -21.57 12.75
CA LYS A 142 22.32 -20.21 12.39
C LYS A 142 23.50 -19.30 12.04
N PHE A 143 24.62 -19.41 12.75
CA PHE A 143 25.74 -18.48 12.62
C PHE A 143 26.99 -19.06 11.94
N SER A 144 27.03 -20.36 11.61
CA SER A 144 28.22 -20.98 11.00
C SER A 144 28.66 -20.32 9.67
N SER A 145 27.71 -19.73 8.94
CA SER A 145 27.96 -19.02 7.68
C SER A 145 28.18 -17.51 7.86
N ASN A 146 27.92 -16.95 9.04
CA ASN A 146 28.05 -15.51 9.31
C ASN A 146 29.30 -15.26 10.17
N ILE A 147 30.42 -14.99 9.49
CA ILE A 147 31.72 -14.73 10.15
C ILE A 147 31.63 -13.48 11.03
N GLY A 148 30.93 -12.43 10.59
CA GLY A 148 30.76 -11.19 11.35
C GLY A 148 30.03 -11.40 12.67
N ALA A 149 29.00 -12.25 12.68
CA ALA A 149 28.29 -12.63 13.89
C ALA A 149 29.21 -13.34 14.90
N VAL A 150 30.06 -14.27 14.43
CA VAL A 150 30.98 -15.03 15.29
C VAL A 150 32.09 -14.15 15.86
N GLU A 151 32.47 -13.07 15.17
CA GLU A 151 33.50 -12.14 15.63
C GLU A 151 32.94 -11.11 16.62
N MET A 152 31.74 -10.58 16.36
CA MET A 152 31.19 -9.41 17.07
C MET A 152 30.23 -9.78 18.20
N LEU A 153 29.55 -10.92 18.11
CA LEU A 153 28.53 -11.31 19.08
C LEU A 153 29.10 -12.25 20.14
N THR A 154 28.69 -12.05 21.38
CA THR A 154 28.95 -13.04 22.43
C THR A 154 28.04 -14.25 22.24
N TYR A 155 28.39 -15.39 22.85
CA TYR A 155 27.52 -16.57 22.84
C TYR A 155 26.14 -16.29 23.47
N SER A 156 26.07 -15.38 24.46
CA SER A 156 24.81 -14.91 25.03
C SER A 156 23.97 -14.06 24.09
N ASP A 157 24.59 -13.25 23.22
CA ASP A 157 23.87 -12.47 22.22
C ASP A 157 23.33 -13.39 21.12
N MET A 158 24.17 -14.33 20.66
CA MET A 158 23.76 -15.36 19.71
C MET A 158 22.60 -16.20 20.26
N SER A 159 22.56 -16.52 21.56
CA SER A 159 21.48 -17.31 22.14
C SER A 159 20.12 -16.60 22.11
N LEU A 160 20.10 -15.26 22.20
CA LEU A 160 18.89 -14.47 22.02
C LEU A 160 18.39 -14.53 20.57
N LEU A 161 19.32 -14.45 19.63
CA LEU A 161 19.06 -14.38 18.19
C LEU A 161 18.74 -15.74 17.53
N VAL A 162 18.86 -16.84 18.25
CA VAL A 162 18.67 -18.21 17.72
C VAL A 162 17.22 -18.57 17.42
N HIS A 163 16.25 -17.84 17.97
CA HIS A 163 14.84 -18.18 17.78
C HIS A 163 14.43 -18.12 16.30
N ASN A 164 13.51 -19.01 15.92
CA ASN A 164 13.12 -19.21 14.51
C ASN A 164 12.39 -18.01 13.89
N HIS A 165 11.79 -17.15 14.71
CA HIS A 165 11.09 -15.95 14.24
C HIS A 165 12.03 -14.76 13.99
N ILE A 166 13.28 -14.85 14.47
CA ILE A 166 14.28 -13.79 14.28
C ILE A 166 14.91 -13.98 12.89
N GLY A 167 14.63 -13.06 11.98
CA GLY A 167 15.19 -13.03 10.64
C GLY A 167 16.66 -12.60 10.60
N ASP A 168 17.29 -12.80 9.45
CA ASP A 168 18.68 -12.39 9.20
C ASP A 168 18.84 -10.86 9.25
N ASP A 169 17.77 -10.11 9.01
CA ASP A 169 17.71 -8.65 9.08
C ASP A 169 17.87 -8.12 10.51
N ILE A 170 17.21 -8.75 11.49
CA ILE A 170 17.38 -8.43 12.91
C ILE A 170 18.82 -8.76 13.34
N ILE A 171 19.33 -9.91 12.89
CA ILE A 171 20.71 -10.34 13.21
C ILE A 171 21.71 -9.30 12.71
N GLU A 172 21.61 -8.87 11.45
CA GLU A 172 22.53 -7.91 10.87
C GLU A 172 22.50 -6.58 11.63
N LYS A 173 21.30 -6.09 11.98
CA LYS A 173 21.15 -4.86 12.77
C LYS A 173 21.71 -4.97 14.18
N VAL A 174 21.61 -6.14 14.81
CA VAL A 174 22.21 -6.36 16.13
C VAL A 174 23.73 -6.45 16.03
N ILE A 175 24.28 -7.03 14.96
CA ILE A 175 25.72 -7.01 14.67
C ILE A 175 26.21 -5.57 14.46
N GLU A 176 25.49 -4.77 13.66
CA GLU A 176 25.79 -3.36 13.43
C GLU A 176 25.76 -2.56 14.74
N ALA A 177 24.72 -2.71 15.54
CA ALA A 177 24.62 -2.04 16.84
C ALA A 177 25.77 -2.44 17.79
N LYS A 178 26.15 -3.73 17.81
CA LYS A 178 27.28 -4.22 18.60
C LYS A 178 28.64 -3.78 18.09
N ARG A 179 28.75 -3.52 16.79
CA ARG A 179 29.95 -2.94 16.19
C ARG A 179 30.11 -1.47 16.56
N ASP A 180 29.01 -0.72 16.59
CA ASP A 180 29.00 0.71 16.94
C ASP A 180 29.16 0.92 18.46
N ASP A 181 28.53 0.06 19.27
CA ASP A 181 28.68 0.03 20.72
C ASP A 181 28.96 -1.40 21.23
N PRO A 182 30.25 -1.77 21.37
CA PRO A 182 30.63 -3.10 21.88
C PRO A 182 30.19 -3.35 23.32
N THR A 183 29.92 -2.29 24.10
CA THR A 183 29.59 -2.39 25.53
C THR A 183 28.12 -2.72 25.81
N LEU A 184 27.30 -2.79 24.75
CA LEU A 184 25.87 -3.14 24.84
C LEU A 184 25.65 -4.37 25.75
N THR A 185 24.83 -4.20 26.77
CA THR A 185 24.49 -5.28 27.68
C THR A 185 23.51 -6.24 27.03
N LYS A 186 23.45 -7.48 27.53
CA LYS A 186 22.45 -8.49 27.11
C LYS A 186 21.01 -7.95 27.20
N SER A 187 20.71 -7.11 28.20
CA SER A 187 19.39 -6.51 28.37
C SER A 187 19.07 -5.50 27.27
N GLU A 188 20.03 -4.66 26.90
CA GLU A 188 19.89 -3.69 25.82
C GLU A 188 19.76 -4.39 24.47
N VAL A 189 20.55 -5.44 24.22
CA VAL A 189 20.41 -6.29 23.02
C VAL A 189 19.01 -6.91 22.95
N LYS A 190 18.47 -7.41 24.08
CA LYS A 190 17.11 -7.94 24.13
C LYS A 190 16.04 -6.89 23.82
N GLN A 191 16.20 -5.67 24.35
CA GLN A 191 15.29 -4.55 24.05
C GLN A 191 15.38 -4.11 22.60
N LEU A 192 16.60 -4.09 22.04
CA LEU A 192 16.83 -3.79 20.62
C LEU A 192 16.12 -4.80 19.73
N ILE A 193 16.26 -6.10 20.00
CA ILE A 193 15.56 -7.16 19.26
C ILE A 193 14.05 -6.94 19.30
N ALA A 194 13.47 -6.72 20.49
CA ALA A 194 12.02 -6.50 20.63
C ALA A 194 11.55 -5.26 19.84
N THR A 195 12.32 -4.17 19.88
CA THR A 195 12.00 -2.95 19.12
C THR A 195 12.05 -3.19 17.62
N LEU A 196 13.03 -3.97 17.14
CA LEU A 196 13.15 -4.33 15.73
C LEU A 196 12.01 -5.23 15.27
N GLU A 197 11.60 -6.19 16.10
CA GLU A 197 10.44 -7.05 15.84
C GLU A 197 9.15 -6.23 15.72
N ASP A 198 8.90 -5.30 16.64
CA ASP A 198 7.74 -4.41 16.59
C ASP A 198 7.76 -3.53 15.33
N GLN A 199 8.94 -3.04 14.92
CA GLN A 199 9.08 -2.27 13.69
C GLN A 199 8.79 -3.10 12.44
N ILE A 200 9.22 -4.36 12.40
CA ILE A 200 8.97 -5.27 11.28
C ILE A 200 7.47 -5.59 11.22
N ALA A 201 6.87 -5.96 12.34
CA ALA A 201 5.43 -6.21 12.43
C ALA A 201 4.62 -4.97 12.00
N GLY A 202 5.03 -3.76 12.40
CA GLY A 202 4.40 -2.51 11.97
C GLY A 202 4.52 -2.27 10.46
N LYS A 203 5.67 -2.59 9.86
CA LYS A 203 5.89 -2.49 8.41
C LYS A 203 5.06 -3.51 7.64
N ASP A 204 4.99 -4.75 8.12
CA ASP A 204 4.19 -5.81 7.50
C ASP A 204 2.70 -5.43 7.49
N ASN A 205 2.18 -4.92 8.59
CA ASN A 205 0.80 -4.40 8.66
C ASN A 205 0.58 -3.25 7.66
N SER A 206 1.57 -2.35 7.51
CA SER A 206 1.49 -1.24 6.56
C SER A 206 1.52 -1.73 5.11
N ILE A 207 2.31 -2.77 4.81
CA ILE A 207 2.36 -3.42 3.49
C ILE A 207 1.02 -4.12 3.20
N GLU A 208 0.45 -4.82 4.17
CA GLU A 208 -0.85 -5.47 4.03
C GLU A 208 -1.96 -4.44 3.75
N GLU A 209 -1.97 -3.32 4.49
CA GLU A 209 -2.90 -2.22 4.25
C GLU A 209 -2.72 -1.61 2.85
N ALA A 210 -1.49 -1.30 2.46
CA ALA A 210 -1.19 -0.77 1.13
C ALA A 210 -1.58 -1.75 0.01
N THR A 211 -1.39 -3.05 0.23
CA THR A 211 -1.77 -4.11 -0.71
C THR A 211 -3.29 -4.20 -0.84
N SER A 212 -4.01 -4.10 0.28
CA SER A 212 -5.49 -4.06 0.30
C SER A 212 -6.02 -2.83 -0.44
N GLN A 213 -5.42 -1.66 -0.22
CA GLN A 213 -5.76 -0.43 -0.94
C GLN A 213 -5.50 -0.57 -2.45
N LEU A 214 -4.36 -1.16 -2.84
CA LEU A 214 -4.06 -1.44 -4.25
C LEU A 214 -5.11 -2.35 -4.88
N HIS A 215 -5.49 -3.44 -4.20
CA HIS A 215 -6.54 -4.35 -4.70
C HIS A 215 -7.88 -3.61 -4.87
N ALA A 216 -8.24 -2.74 -3.92
CA ALA A 216 -9.44 -1.92 -4.04
C ALA A 216 -9.37 -0.95 -5.24
N THR A 217 -8.20 -0.33 -5.49
CA THR A 217 -8.03 0.55 -6.66
C THR A 217 -8.06 -0.20 -7.99
N ILE A 218 -7.49 -1.41 -8.05
CA ILE A 218 -7.56 -2.29 -9.22
C ILE A 218 -9.03 -2.67 -9.50
N GLY A 219 -9.79 -3.03 -8.47
CA GLY A 219 -11.22 -3.31 -8.62
C GLY A 219 -12.00 -2.11 -9.18
N ARG A 220 -11.74 -0.89 -8.70
CA ARG A 220 -12.35 0.33 -9.25
C ARG A 220 -11.93 0.59 -10.69
N LEU A 221 -10.68 0.31 -11.06
CA LEU A 221 -10.19 0.46 -12.42
C LEU A 221 -10.88 -0.53 -13.37
N ASP A 222 -11.04 -1.78 -12.95
CA ASP A 222 -11.75 -2.81 -13.73
C ASP A 222 -13.22 -2.42 -13.95
N ASP A 223 -13.88 -1.89 -12.93
CA ASP A 223 -15.27 -1.43 -13.05
C ASP A 223 -15.38 -0.18 -13.96
N ALA A 224 -14.46 0.77 -13.84
CA ALA A 224 -14.39 1.92 -14.74
C ALA A 224 -14.13 1.49 -16.19
N GLN A 225 -13.27 0.50 -16.42
CA GLN A 225 -12.99 -0.02 -17.75
C GLN A 225 -14.24 -0.68 -18.37
N LYS A 226 -14.99 -1.48 -17.60
CA LYS A 226 -16.26 -2.07 -18.07
C LYS A 226 -17.28 -0.99 -18.42
N GLU A 227 -17.34 0.09 -17.65
CA GLU A 227 -18.25 1.20 -17.92
C GLU A 227 -17.84 1.96 -19.19
N ILE A 228 -16.53 2.18 -19.40
CA ILE A 228 -16.01 2.76 -20.65
C ILE A 228 -16.40 1.89 -21.85
N ASP A 229 -16.25 0.57 -21.75
CA ASP A 229 -16.61 -0.36 -22.82
C ASP A 229 -18.12 -0.32 -23.12
N ARG A 230 -18.94 -0.27 -22.06
CA ARG A 230 -20.40 -0.13 -22.15
C ARG A 230 -20.80 1.18 -22.84
N LEU A 231 -20.28 2.31 -22.37
CA LEU A 231 -20.57 3.64 -22.93
C LEU A 231 -20.10 3.74 -24.38
N SER A 232 -18.97 3.10 -24.72
CA SER A 232 -18.48 3.04 -26.10
C SER A 232 -19.42 2.25 -27.01
N ALA A 233 -19.98 1.14 -26.53
CA ALA A 233 -20.98 0.37 -27.25
C ALA A 233 -22.29 1.17 -27.43
N GLU A 234 -22.73 1.88 -26.39
CA GLU A 234 -23.91 2.74 -26.44
C GLU A 234 -23.74 3.90 -27.42
N LEU A 235 -22.58 4.56 -27.41
CA LEU A 235 -22.22 5.61 -28.37
C LEU A 235 -22.26 5.10 -29.82
N SER A 236 -21.76 3.89 -30.05
CA SER A 236 -21.80 3.25 -31.38
C SER A 236 -23.24 3.01 -31.85
N ASN A 237 -24.10 2.51 -30.96
CA ASN A 237 -25.51 2.28 -31.26
C ASN A 237 -26.24 3.59 -31.58
N VAL A 238 -26.06 4.64 -30.78
CA VAL A 238 -26.66 5.96 -31.01
C VAL A 238 -26.19 6.56 -32.33
N ARG A 239 -24.90 6.43 -32.68
CA ARG A 239 -24.40 6.86 -33.99
C ARG A 239 -25.05 6.11 -35.14
N GLN A 240 -25.25 4.80 -34.99
CA GLN A 240 -25.94 4.01 -35.99
C GLN A 240 -27.41 4.43 -36.12
N GLU A 241 -28.09 4.68 -35.01
CA GLU A 241 -29.48 5.13 -35.00
C GLU A 241 -29.63 6.52 -35.64
N GLN A 242 -28.75 7.47 -35.32
CA GLN A 242 -28.69 8.78 -35.96
C GLN A 242 -28.46 8.67 -37.48
N SER A 243 -27.61 7.72 -37.91
CA SER A 243 -27.38 7.47 -39.34
C SER A 243 -28.65 6.97 -40.05
N ARG A 244 -29.40 6.06 -39.40
CA ARG A 244 -30.67 5.53 -39.92
C ARG A 244 -31.74 6.60 -39.96
N GLU A 245 -31.82 7.42 -38.92
CA GLU A 245 -32.77 8.53 -38.83
C GLU A 245 -32.50 9.57 -39.93
N LYS A 246 -31.23 9.88 -40.21
CA LYS A 246 -30.85 10.77 -41.31
C LYS A 246 -31.27 10.23 -42.68
N VAL A 247 -31.09 8.91 -42.91
CA VAL A 247 -31.54 8.26 -44.15
C VAL A 247 -33.07 8.33 -44.27
N ARG A 248 -33.80 7.99 -43.20
CA ARG A 248 -35.27 8.10 -43.17
C ARG A 248 -35.75 9.52 -43.43
N ALA A 249 -35.15 10.52 -42.79
CA ALA A 249 -35.49 11.92 -43.02
C ALA A 249 -35.28 12.33 -44.49
N GLN A 250 -34.19 11.87 -45.11
CA GLN A 250 -33.89 12.13 -46.52
C GLN A 250 -34.89 11.43 -47.46
N GLU A 251 -35.25 10.18 -47.19
CA GLU A 251 -36.31 9.45 -47.92
C GLU A 251 -37.66 10.18 -47.82
N THR A 252 -38.01 10.64 -46.62
CA THR A 252 -39.25 11.39 -46.37
C THR A 252 -39.25 12.72 -47.12
N GLN A 253 -38.11 13.42 -47.16
CA GLN A 253 -37.95 14.66 -47.93
C GLN A 253 -38.10 14.43 -49.44
N VAL A 254 -37.54 13.34 -49.97
CA VAL A 254 -37.70 12.97 -51.39
C VAL A 254 -39.15 12.62 -51.70
N SER A 255 -39.83 11.89 -50.80
CA SER A 255 -41.26 11.60 -50.93
C SER A 255 -42.10 12.88 -50.93
N LEU A 256 -41.84 13.80 -50.01
CA LEU A 256 -42.56 15.08 -49.95
C LEU A 256 -42.35 15.91 -51.23
N ALA A 257 -41.12 15.94 -51.75
CA ALA A 257 -40.82 16.61 -53.01
C ALA A 257 -41.56 15.98 -54.21
N SER A 258 -41.72 14.65 -54.24
CA SER A 258 -42.46 13.96 -55.30
C SER A 258 -43.96 14.23 -55.19
N THR A 259 -44.54 14.18 -54.00
CA THR A 259 -45.93 14.58 -53.73
C THR A 259 -46.15 16.04 -54.08
N GLY A 260 -45.22 16.94 -53.75
CA GLY A 260 -45.27 18.35 -54.15
C GLY A 260 -45.33 18.55 -55.66
N LYS A 261 -44.56 17.77 -56.44
CA LYS A 261 -44.65 17.76 -57.91
C LYS A 261 -46.01 17.23 -58.40
N GLN A 262 -46.55 16.19 -57.77
CA GLN A 262 -47.89 15.68 -58.10
C GLN A 262 -48.97 16.73 -57.84
N VAL A 263 -48.92 17.43 -56.70
CA VAL A 263 -49.85 18.52 -56.36
C VAL A 263 -49.74 19.65 -57.38
N ALA A 264 -48.53 20.07 -57.76
CA ALA A 264 -48.35 21.10 -58.78
C ALA A 264 -48.93 20.67 -60.14
N THR A 265 -48.76 19.40 -60.51
CA THR A 265 -49.35 18.84 -61.73
C THR A 265 -50.88 18.86 -61.66
N LEU A 266 -51.45 18.44 -60.53
CA LEU A 266 -52.89 18.49 -60.29
C LEU A 266 -53.44 19.92 -60.33
N GLN A 267 -52.76 20.88 -59.70
CA GLN A 267 -53.13 22.30 -59.78
C GLN A 267 -53.14 22.81 -61.22
N GLN A 268 -52.17 22.42 -62.04
CA GLN A 268 -52.14 22.82 -63.45
C GLN A 268 -53.27 22.16 -64.26
N THR A 269 -53.59 20.89 -63.99
CA THR A 269 -54.75 20.25 -64.62
C THR A 269 -56.07 20.89 -64.19
N LEU A 270 -56.17 21.30 -62.93
CA LEU A 270 -57.32 22.01 -62.38
C LEU A 270 -57.49 23.36 -63.08
N ALA A 271 -56.42 24.16 -63.18
CA ALA A 271 -56.43 25.44 -63.89
C ALA A 271 -56.79 25.30 -65.38
N ASN A 272 -56.32 24.23 -66.05
CA ASN A 272 -56.70 23.94 -67.43
C ASN A 272 -58.19 23.58 -67.53
N LYS A 273 -58.71 22.78 -66.59
CA LYS A 273 -60.13 22.41 -66.53
C LYS A 273 -61.01 23.61 -66.17
N GLU A 274 -60.57 24.51 -65.31
CA GLU A 274 -61.26 25.77 -65.01
C GLU A 274 -61.38 26.64 -66.26
N ARG A 275 -60.30 26.80 -67.04
CA ARG A 275 -60.36 27.49 -68.33
C ARG A 275 -61.29 26.81 -69.33
N GLU A 276 -61.30 25.48 -69.38
CA GLU A 276 -62.23 24.71 -70.22
C GLU A 276 -63.67 24.93 -69.78
N VAL A 277 -63.95 24.97 -68.46
CA VAL A 277 -65.26 25.31 -67.91
C VAL A 277 -65.64 26.75 -68.25
N GLU A 278 -64.72 27.72 -68.13
CA GLU A 278 -64.95 29.10 -68.54
C GLU A 278 -65.26 29.20 -70.04
N GLN A 279 -64.54 28.48 -70.89
CA GLN A 279 -64.80 28.41 -72.33
C GLN A 279 -66.16 27.79 -72.63
N LEU A 280 -66.47 26.63 -72.04
CA LEU A 280 -67.78 25.99 -72.18
C LEU A 280 -68.89 26.87 -71.63
N THR A 281 -68.64 27.63 -70.56
CA THR A 281 -69.61 28.59 -70.02
C THR A 281 -69.79 29.77 -70.97
N ALA A 282 -68.73 30.28 -71.57
CA ALA A 282 -68.80 31.31 -72.61
C ALA A 282 -69.52 30.80 -73.87
N ASP A 283 -69.29 29.55 -74.27
CA ASP A 283 -69.99 28.89 -75.37
C ASP A 283 -71.45 28.62 -75.03
N ILE A 284 -71.79 28.27 -73.78
CA ILE A 284 -73.17 28.22 -73.28
C ILE A 284 -73.81 29.61 -73.32
N VAL A 285 -73.10 30.68 -72.94
CA VAL A 285 -73.58 32.06 -73.07
C VAL A 285 -73.82 32.42 -74.55
N ARG A 286 -72.95 31.95 -75.44
CA ARG A 286 -73.07 32.13 -76.89
C ARG A 286 -74.22 31.33 -77.49
N LEU A 287 -74.43 30.10 -77.02
CA LEU A 287 -75.57 29.24 -77.37
C LEU A 287 -76.88 29.79 -76.78
N LYS A 288 -76.84 30.43 -75.60
CA LYS A 288 -77.95 31.20 -75.01
C LYS A 288 -78.32 32.46 -75.80
N ALA A 289 -77.46 32.94 -76.72
CA ALA A 289 -77.81 34.01 -77.65
C ALA A 289 -78.78 33.55 -78.77
N ASN A 290 -79.12 32.25 -78.83
CA ASN A 290 -80.30 31.74 -79.53
C ASN A 290 -81.23 31.04 -78.52
N PRO A 291 -82.46 31.56 -78.28
CA PRO A 291 -83.23 31.15 -77.12
C PRO A 291 -84.12 29.94 -77.41
N VAL A 292 -83.93 28.86 -76.65
CA VAL A 292 -85.06 28.01 -76.22
C VAL A 292 -85.17 28.17 -74.72
N LYS A 293 -86.24 28.84 -74.28
CA LYS A 293 -86.56 29.13 -72.89
C LYS A 293 -87.29 27.96 -72.25
N THR A 294 -86.84 27.54 -71.08
CA THR A 294 -87.68 26.99 -70.00
C THR A 294 -87.05 27.35 -68.65
N GLU A 295 -87.92 27.67 -67.69
CA GLU A 295 -87.63 28.42 -66.45
C GLU A 295 -87.37 27.53 -65.22
N VAL A 296 -86.88 28.19 -64.16
CA VAL A 296 -86.99 27.87 -62.69
C VAL A 296 -85.90 26.91 -62.14
N PRO A 297 -85.48 26.95 -60.84
CA PRO A 297 -85.57 27.93 -59.73
C PRO A 297 -84.21 28.38 -59.13
N VAL A 298 -84.27 29.40 -58.27
CA VAL A 298 -83.17 29.92 -57.42
C VAL A 298 -82.80 28.93 -56.30
N PRO A 299 -81.54 28.49 -56.17
CA PRO A 299 -80.99 27.90 -54.96
C PRO A 299 -80.11 28.89 -54.21
N THR A 300 -80.34 28.91 -52.90
CA THR A 300 -79.63 29.63 -51.85
C THR A 300 -78.11 29.36 -51.80
N LEU A 301 -77.40 30.30 -51.18
CA LEU A 301 -75.98 30.27 -50.83
C LEU A 301 -75.49 28.85 -50.42
N PRO A 302 -74.42 28.32 -51.03
CA PRO A 302 -73.92 26.97 -50.75
C PRO A 302 -73.13 26.85 -49.43
N GLU A 303 -73.26 25.69 -48.78
CA GLU A 303 -72.60 25.25 -47.53
C GLU A 303 -71.09 24.98 -47.70
N SER A 304 -70.30 25.97 -48.13
CA SER A 304 -68.82 25.83 -48.21
C SER A 304 -68.05 26.72 -47.23
N TYR A 305 -68.74 27.48 -46.38
CA TYR A 305 -68.10 28.27 -45.31
C TYR A 305 -67.96 27.53 -43.96
N THR A 306 -68.51 26.32 -43.81
CA THR A 306 -68.24 25.49 -42.62
C THR A 306 -66.91 24.77 -42.71
N SER A 307 -66.54 24.20 -43.88
CA SER A 307 -65.29 23.42 -43.99
C SER A 307 -64.02 24.28 -43.96
N LEU A 308 -64.06 25.51 -44.50
CA LEU A 308 -62.93 26.44 -44.44
C LEU A 308 -62.80 27.08 -43.05
N GLN A 309 -63.93 27.38 -42.39
CA GLN A 309 -63.93 27.96 -41.05
C GLN A 309 -63.56 26.92 -39.98
N GLU A 310 -63.97 25.65 -40.15
CA GLU A 310 -63.48 24.52 -39.35
C GLU A 310 -62.00 24.22 -39.63
N ALA A 311 -61.55 24.17 -40.89
CA ALA A 311 -60.14 23.95 -41.21
C ALA A 311 -59.22 25.06 -40.68
N VAL A 312 -59.66 26.32 -40.71
CA VAL A 312 -58.92 27.45 -40.11
C VAL A 312 -58.92 27.33 -38.59
N LYS A 313 -60.04 26.95 -37.96
CA LYS A 313 -60.13 26.77 -36.50
C LYS A 313 -59.26 25.61 -36.00
N ASP A 314 -59.24 24.49 -36.72
CA ASP A 314 -58.40 23.33 -36.39
C ASP A 314 -56.91 23.67 -36.57
N LYS A 315 -56.55 24.41 -37.63
CA LYS A 315 -55.17 24.88 -37.82
C LYS A 315 -54.76 25.93 -36.79
N LEU A 316 -55.68 26.77 -36.32
CA LEU A 316 -55.41 27.71 -35.24
C LEU A 316 -55.19 26.97 -33.91
N ALA A 317 -55.98 25.94 -33.62
CA ALA A 317 -55.82 25.09 -32.43
C ALA A 317 -54.51 24.29 -32.47
N GLU A 318 -54.12 23.76 -33.63
CA GLU A 318 -52.80 23.14 -33.82
C GLU A 318 -51.67 24.15 -33.61
N HIS A 319 -51.81 25.38 -34.11
CA HIS A 319 -50.83 26.45 -33.92
C HIS A 319 -50.69 26.83 -32.43
N GLU A 320 -51.81 26.98 -31.71
CA GLU A 320 -51.80 27.27 -30.28
C GLU A 320 -51.16 26.12 -29.48
N ALA A 321 -51.42 24.86 -29.85
CA ALA A 321 -50.80 23.70 -29.21
C ALA A 321 -49.28 23.64 -29.46
N ILE A 322 -48.84 23.92 -30.70
CA ILE A 322 -47.42 23.99 -31.06
C ILE A 322 -46.74 25.17 -30.37
N ASP A 323 -47.39 26.33 -30.27
CA ASP A 323 -46.86 27.49 -29.54
C ASP A 323 -46.67 27.16 -28.05
N LEU A 324 -47.58 26.40 -27.45
CA LEU A 324 -47.49 25.99 -26.05
C LEU A 324 -46.35 24.99 -25.83
N GLN A 325 -46.17 24.03 -26.74
CA GLN A 325 -45.03 23.12 -26.74
C GLN A 325 -43.70 23.87 -26.96
N LEU A 326 -43.70 24.87 -27.83
CA LEU A 326 -42.52 25.70 -28.10
C LEU A 326 -42.16 26.57 -26.89
N GLN A 327 -43.15 27.07 -26.15
CA GLN A 327 -42.91 27.77 -24.88
C GLN A 327 -42.37 26.83 -23.79
N GLN A 328 -42.91 25.62 -23.67
CA GLN A 328 -42.42 24.60 -22.73
C GLN A 328 -40.98 24.19 -23.06
N ALA A 329 -40.69 23.88 -24.32
CA ALA A 329 -39.34 23.52 -24.76
C ALA A 329 -38.35 24.67 -24.55
N LYS A 330 -38.75 25.93 -24.73
CA LYS A 330 -37.91 27.10 -24.40
C LYS A 330 -37.65 27.24 -22.90
N ALA A 331 -38.64 26.95 -22.06
CA ALA A 331 -38.46 26.98 -20.62
C ALA A 331 -37.53 25.86 -20.14
N GLU A 332 -37.68 24.64 -20.68
CA GLU A 332 -36.79 23.51 -20.39
C GLU A 332 -35.36 23.77 -20.86
N LEU A 333 -35.20 24.35 -22.06
CA LEU A 333 -33.88 24.73 -22.58
C LEU A 333 -33.20 25.78 -21.69
N SER A 334 -33.94 26.78 -21.23
CA SER A 334 -33.42 27.79 -20.30
C SER A 334 -32.99 27.20 -18.95
N ASP A 335 -33.73 26.22 -18.42
CA ASP A 335 -33.38 25.55 -17.17
C ASP A 335 -32.15 24.64 -17.33
N LEU A 336 -32.08 23.93 -18.45
CA LEU A 336 -30.91 23.12 -18.82
C LEU A 336 -29.65 23.98 -19.02
N GLU A 337 -29.75 25.13 -19.69
CA GLU A 337 -28.63 26.07 -19.85
C GLU A 337 -28.17 26.64 -18.50
N ALA A 338 -29.10 26.95 -17.59
CA ALA A 338 -28.77 27.41 -16.25
C ALA A 338 -27.99 26.34 -15.45
N ARG A 339 -28.47 25.09 -15.46
CA ARG A 339 -27.79 23.95 -14.80
C ARG A 339 -26.44 23.65 -15.43
N ALA A 340 -26.33 23.71 -16.76
CA ALA A 340 -25.07 23.49 -17.46
C ALA A 340 -24.03 24.57 -17.11
N ASN A 341 -24.45 25.83 -16.99
CA ASN A 341 -23.56 26.92 -16.57
C ASN A 341 -23.14 26.78 -15.10
N GLU A 342 -24.04 26.37 -14.21
CA GLU A 342 -23.72 26.11 -12.80
C GLU A 342 -22.71 24.96 -12.66
N GLN A 343 -22.91 23.87 -13.39
CA GLN A 343 -21.97 22.74 -13.42
C GLN A 343 -20.61 23.14 -14.01
N ARG A 344 -20.58 23.93 -15.09
CA ARG A 344 -19.32 24.45 -15.65
C ARG A 344 -18.56 25.32 -14.65
N ALA A 345 -19.25 26.22 -13.94
CA ALA A 345 -18.64 27.04 -12.91
C ALA A 345 -18.07 26.19 -11.75
N ALA A 346 -18.77 25.12 -11.36
CA ALA A 346 -18.28 24.17 -10.35
C ALA A 346 -17.03 23.41 -10.83
N ILE A 347 -16.99 22.97 -12.10
CA ILE A 347 -15.83 22.30 -12.69
C ILE A 347 -14.63 23.25 -12.74
N GLU A 348 -14.81 24.48 -13.23
CA GLU A 348 -13.74 25.48 -13.27
C GLU A 348 -13.20 25.78 -11.86
N ALA A 349 -14.08 25.91 -10.87
CA ALA A 349 -13.66 26.09 -9.47
C ALA A 349 -12.85 24.88 -8.95
N SER A 350 -13.24 23.66 -9.31
CA SER A 350 -12.53 22.43 -8.96
C SER A 350 -11.16 22.36 -9.64
N GLU A 351 -11.06 22.68 -10.94
CA GLU A 351 -9.79 22.70 -11.66
C GLU A 351 -8.81 23.74 -11.09
N VAL A 352 -9.32 24.92 -10.71
CA VAL A 352 -8.51 25.96 -10.04
C VAL A 352 -7.98 25.46 -8.69
N LEU A 353 -8.82 24.75 -7.92
CA LEU A 353 -8.42 24.17 -6.65
C LEU A 353 -7.38 23.06 -6.83
N GLU A 354 -7.59 22.15 -7.78
CA GLU A 354 -6.66 21.06 -8.10
C GLU A 354 -5.30 21.62 -8.54
N LYS A 355 -5.30 22.64 -9.40
CA LYS A 355 -4.08 23.32 -9.82
C LYS A 355 -3.33 23.96 -8.65
N LYS A 356 -4.04 24.55 -7.68
CA LYS A 356 -3.43 25.07 -6.45
C LYS A 356 -2.82 23.97 -5.59
N ILE A 357 -3.52 22.84 -5.42
CA ILE A 357 -3.03 21.69 -4.66
C ILE A 357 -1.79 21.09 -5.32
N ARG A 358 -1.82 20.86 -6.64
CA ARG A 358 -0.65 20.38 -7.39
C ARG A 358 0.52 21.35 -7.29
N GLY A 359 0.28 22.65 -7.42
CA GLY A 359 1.31 23.67 -7.21
C GLY A 359 1.92 23.62 -5.80
N LEU A 360 1.12 23.39 -4.77
CA LEU A 360 1.60 23.23 -3.40
C LEU A 360 2.50 21.98 -3.25
N ILE A 361 2.13 20.86 -3.89
CA ILE A 361 2.94 19.63 -3.92
C ILE A 361 4.28 19.86 -4.61
N ASP A 362 4.29 20.56 -5.75
CA ASP A 362 5.52 20.89 -6.47
C ASP A 362 6.44 21.78 -5.61
N THR A 363 5.87 22.77 -4.94
CA THR A 363 6.61 23.68 -4.04
C THR A 363 7.18 22.94 -2.84
N PHE A 364 6.40 22.02 -2.25
CA PHE A 364 6.87 21.18 -1.15
C PHE A 364 7.98 20.22 -1.60
N SER A 365 7.88 19.67 -2.81
CA SER A 365 8.92 18.81 -3.38
C SER A 365 10.24 19.56 -3.57
N SER A 366 10.19 20.80 -4.06
CA SER A 366 11.37 21.68 -4.14
C SER A 366 11.94 21.96 -2.74
N PHE A 367 11.08 22.27 -1.76
CA PHE A 367 11.51 22.51 -0.38
C PHE A 367 12.21 21.29 0.23
N VAL A 368 11.71 20.07 -0.01
CA VAL A 368 12.35 18.83 0.50
C VAL A 368 13.75 18.66 -0.08
N GLN A 369 13.94 18.96 -1.37
CA GLN A 369 15.27 18.92 -2.01
C GLN A 369 16.23 19.95 -1.40
N ASP A 370 15.77 21.19 -1.23
CA ASP A 370 16.55 22.25 -0.59
C ASP A 370 16.91 21.89 0.86
N TYR A 371 15.96 21.32 1.61
CA TYR A 371 16.18 20.85 2.97
C TYR A 371 17.26 19.75 3.03
N HIS A 372 17.22 18.76 2.14
CA HIS A 372 18.24 17.71 2.08
C HIS A 372 19.63 18.30 1.80
N SER A 373 19.70 19.28 0.88
CA SER A 373 20.95 19.98 0.60
C SER A 373 21.49 20.74 1.82
N ALA A 374 20.61 21.43 2.57
CA ALA A 374 20.97 22.17 3.77
C ALA A 374 21.37 21.24 4.93
N GLN A 375 20.70 20.09 5.07
CA GLN A 375 21.06 19.07 6.04
C GLN A 375 22.46 18.52 5.76
N LEU A 376 22.76 18.18 4.51
CA LEU A 376 24.09 17.70 4.10
C LEU A 376 25.18 18.74 4.41
N LEU A 377 24.94 20.01 4.10
CA LEU A 377 25.86 21.10 4.42
C LEU A 377 26.05 21.28 5.93
N ALA A 378 24.98 21.21 6.72
CA ALA A 378 25.03 21.31 8.17
C ALA A 378 25.78 20.13 8.81
N THR A 379 25.70 18.93 8.22
CA THR A 379 26.48 17.77 8.67
C THR A 379 27.94 17.83 8.21
N ALA A 380 28.23 18.47 7.07
CA ALA A 380 29.57 18.63 6.53
C ALA A 380 30.39 19.74 7.24
N ASP A 381 29.73 20.73 7.85
CA ASP A 381 30.35 21.84 8.60
C ASP A 381 31.04 21.40 9.92
N GLY A 382 31.02 20.11 10.27
CA GLY A 382 31.75 19.53 11.40
C GLY A 382 31.23 19.93 12.80
N ASN A 383 30.19 20.79 12.88
CA ASN A 383 29.54 21.19 14.12
C ASN A 383 28.00 21.13 14.02
N PRO A 384 27.40 19.93 13.97
CA PRO A 384 25.95 19.75 13.83
C PRO A 384 25.15 20.26 15.02
N ALA A 385 25.79 20.43 16.19
CA ALA A 385 25.14 20.93 17.41
C ALA A 385 24.62 22.37 17.26
N ARG A 386 25.26 23.19 16.42
CA ARG A 386 24.86 24.58 16.16
C ARG A 386 23.50 24.68 15.46
N PHE A 387 23.16 23.72 14.62
CA PHE A 387 21.94 23.72 13.80
C PHE A 387 20.80 22.90 14.42
N LYS A 388 21.05 22.17 15.50
CA LYS A 388 20.05 21.35 16.21
C LYS A 388 18.77 22.12 16.60
N PRO A 389 18.83 23.36 17.15
CA PRO A 389 17.61 24.11 17.47
C PRO A 389 16.78 24.49 16.22
N LEU A 390 17.43 24.74 15.08
CA LEU A 390 16.78 25.04 13.81
C LEU A 390 16.06 23.80 13.26
N PHE A 391 16.71 22.64 13.26
CA PHE A 391 16.08 21.38 12.85
C PHE A 391 14.92 20.97 13.75
N GLN A 392 15.01 21.26 15.06
CA GLN A 392 13.92 20.99 15.99
C GLN A 392 12.71 21.90 15.74
N ALA A 393 12.92 23.19 15.47
CA ALA A 393 11.84 24.10 15.05
C ALA A 393 11.19 23.66 13.72
N PHE A 394 11.98 23.15 12.77
CA PHE A 394 11.45 22.56 11.53
C PHE A 394 10.64 21.29 11.80
N SER A 395 11.09 20.42 12.70
CA SER A 395 10.38 19.21 13.08
C SER A 395 9.00 19.53 13.69
N ASP A 396 8.92 20.56 14.55
CA ASP A 396 7.64 21.01 15.13
C ASP A 396 6.68 21.58 14.07
N LEU A 397 7.21 22.32 13.10
CA LEU A 397 6.43 22.88 11.99
C LEU A 397 5.88 21.78 11.07
N ILE A 398 6.73 20.80 10.73
CA ILE A 398 6.35 19.62 9.93
C ILE A 398 5.32 18.79 10.70
N GLY A 399 5.48 18.61 12.01
CA GLY A 399 4.52 17.89 12.85
C GLY A 399 3.13 18.53 12.84
N LYS A 400 3.05 19.87 12.92
CA LYS A 400 1.77 20.61 12.80
C LYS A 400 1.16 20.44 11.40
N PHE A 401 1.96 20.64 10.36
CA PHE A 401 1.52 20.48 8.97
C PHE A 401 1.02 19.06 8.69
N HIS A 402 1.74 18.03 9.14
CA HIS A 402 1.32 16.64 9.01
C HIS A 402 -0.02 16.37 9.73
N GLY A 403 -0.23 16.98 10.89
CA GLY A 403 -1.51 16.94 11.60
C GLY A 403 -2.66 17.55 10.79
N GLU A 404 -2.44 18.71 10.19
CA GLU A 404 -3.41 19.39 9.32
C GLU A 404 -3.73 18.58 8.06
N VAL A 405 -2.71 18.02 7.39
CA VAL A 405 -2.89 17.15 6.22
C VAL A 405 -3.67 15.89 6.59
N THR A 406 -3.32 15.23 7.70
CA THR A 406 -4.01 14.02 8.15
C THR A 406 -5.46 14.30 8.53
N ALA A 407 -5.74 15.47 9.11
CA ALA A 407 -7.11 15.91 9.39
C ALA A 407 -7.90 16.15 8.09
N ALA A 408 -7.29 16.77 7.08
CA ALA A 408 -7.90 17.00 5.78
C ALA A 408 -8.16 15.71 4.99
N VAL A 409 -7.33 14.68 5.15
CA VAL A 409 -7.52 13.36 4.52
C VAL A 409 -8.66 12.56 5.17
N ARG A 410 -8.99 12.85 6.43
CA ARG A 410 -10.05 12.16 7.19
C ARG A 410 -11.41 12.87 7.13
N ALA A 411 -11.45 14.13 6.68
CA ALA A 411 -12.66 14.91 6.47
C ALA A 411 -13.32 14.53 5.13
#